data_AF-A0A8B9IL63-F1
#
_entry.id   AF-A0A8B9IL63-F1
#
_cell.length_a   1.000
_cell.length_b   1.000
_cell.length_c   1.000
_cell.angle_alpha   90.00
_cell.angle_beta   90.00
_cell.angle_gamma   90.00
#
_symmetry.space_group_name_H-M   'P 1'
#
loop_
_entity.id
_entity.type
_entity.pdbx_description
1 polymer ?
#
loop_
_entity_poly.entity_id
_entity_poly.type
_entity_poly.pdbx_seq_one_letter_code
_entity_poly.pdbx_strand_id
1 'polypeptide(L)'
;MPCRAQGTDRDEEMVGNGRDGETQDPLRMQCHAAALRGAERYLGAIQDVGVPFPLGRGQQGGRITSTSCSGGKGAGNVARGLCSWSLHTLLGITPQTTQQVLLGEEEIIQREQRCLGRAERETKEQQQFSIDDLKAQPNQTTFWDGVRNYQARNFLRAMKLGQQAFFYHSNCKEPGIVAIVKIVKEAYPDHTQFDQKDPHYDSSSRKENPKWSMVDVQFVRMTKRFIPLSEIKSHHLAHKADGGPLKNMMLFTRQRLSIQPLTQEEFDFVLSLEEEKPH
;
A
#
# COMPACT_ATOMS: atom_id res chain seq x y z
N MET A 1 32.97 -22.59 -42.07
CA MET A 1 33.94 -23.00 -41.04
C MET A 1 33.37 -22.62 -39.68
N PRO A 2 32.83 -23.59 -38.92
CA PRO A 2 32.34 -23.41 -37.56
C PRO A 2 33.43 -23.74 -36.54
N CYS A 3 33.40 -23.14 -35.35
CA CYS A 3 34.14 -23.66 -34.19
C CYS A 3 33.18 -23.91 -33.04
N ARG A 4 33.25 -25.15 -32.57
CA ARG A 4 32.52 -25.81 -31.50
C ARG A 4 33.57 -26.26 -30.48
N ALA A 5 33.31 -26.08 -29.20
CA ALA A 5 33.79 -26.91 -28.07
C ALA A 5 32.90 -26.54 -26.87
N GLN A 6 31.97 -27.38 -26.38
CA GLN A 6 32.18 -28.53 -25.46
C GLN A 6 32.98 -28.08 -24.21
N GLY A 7 32.49 -28.13 -22.97
CA GLY A 7 31.44 -28.90 -22.33
C GLY A 7 32.07 -29.80 -21.27
N THR A 8 31.71 -29.65 -19.99
CA THR A 8 31.86 -30.69 -18.94
C THR A 8 30.79 -30.51 -17.87
N ASP A 9 29.99 -31.56 -17.69
CA ASP A 9 29.33 -32.03 -16.46
C ASP A 9 30.30 -31.96 -15.24
N ARG A 10 29.92 -31.97 -13.96
CA ARG A 10 28.77 -32.52 -13.22
C ARG A 10 28.89 -32.01 -11.76
N ASP A 11 27.79 -31.91 -11.03
CA ASP A 11 27.60 -32.42 -9.65
C ASP A 11 26.53 -31.65 -8.86
N GLU A 12 25.49 -32.40 -8.48
CA GLU A 12 24.45 -32.08 -7.51
C GLU A 12 24.98 -32.18 -6.07
N GLU A 13 24.60 -31.22 -5.21
CA GLU A 13 24.20 -31.42 -3.80
C GLU A 13 23.70 -30.05 -3.26
N MET A 14 22.40 -29.81 -3.08
CA MET A 14 21.55 -30.13 -1.92
C MET A 14 22.01 -29.57 -0.55
N VAL A 15 21.05 -28.84 0.06
CA VAL A 15 20.88 -28.47 1.49
C VAL A 15 21.57 -27.20 2.01
N GLY A 16 20.74 -26.27 2.50
CA GLY A 16 21.18 -25.18 3.38
C GLY A 16 20.10 -24.13 3.64
N ASN A 17 19.05 -24.50 4.37
CA ASN A 17 18.15 -23.55 5.03
C ASN A 17 18.97 -22.56 5.86
N GLY A 18 18.79 -21.26 5.62
CA GLY A 18 19.33 -20.18 6.41
C GLY A 18 18.33 -19.04 6.39
N ARG A 19 17.34 -19.12 7.27
CA ARG A 19 16.66 -17.93 7.78
C ARG A 19 17.76 -17.05 8.39
N ASP A 20 17.61 -15.74 8.25
CA ASP A 20 17.90 -14.72 9.27
C ASP A 20 18.50 -13.49 8.61
N GLY A 21 17.64 -12.49 8.43
CA GLY A 21 17.99 -11.17 7.93
C GLY A 21 16.78 -10.25 7.91
N GLU A 22 15.83 -10.48 8.83
CA GLU A 22 14.70 -9.61 9.07
C GLU A 22 15.25 -8.34 9.71
N THR A 23 15.65 -7.37 8.89
CA THR A 23 15.99 -6.03 9.38
C THR A 23 14.67 -5.35 9.67
N GLN A 24 14.15 -5.62 10.87
CA GLN A 24 12.85 -5.14 11.34
C GLN A 24 12.90 -3.62 11.45
N ASP A 25 11.94 -2.97 10.77
CA ASP A 25 11.70 -1.54 10.82
C ASP A 25 11.60 -1.05 12.29
N PRO A 26 12.43 -0.08 12.72
CA PRO A 26 12.48 0.38 14.11
C PRO A 26 11.15 0.98 14.60
N LEU A 27 10.31 1.53 13.71
CA LEU A 27 8.98 2.03 14.08
C LEU A 27 7.96 0.89 14.24
N ARG A 28 8.05 -0.14 13.39
CA ARG A 28 7.28 -1.38 13.54
C ARG A 28 7.67 -2.13 14.82
N MET A 29 8.96 -2.15 15.18
CA MET A 29 9.44 -2.65 16.48
C MET A 29 8.91 -1.82 17.65
N GLN A 30 8.84 -0.49 17.54
CA GLN A 30 8.29 0.36 18.60
C GLN A 30 6.79 0.12 18.83
N CYS A 31 6.01 -0.07 17.76
CA CYS A 31 4.60 -0.43 17.83
C CYS A 31 4.41 -1.86 18.39
N HIS A 32 5.20 -2.83 17.93
CA HIS A 32 5.15 -4.21 18.44
C HIS A 32 5.58 -4.30 19.91
N ALA A 33 6.63 -3.57 20.31
CA ALA A 33 7.08 -3.49 21.70
C ALA A 33 6.07 -2.75 22.59
N ALA A 34 5.33 -1.76 22.06
CA ALA A 34 4.23 -1.12 22.78
C ALA A 34 3.03 -2.08 22.96
N ALA A 35 2.72 -2.90 21.96
CA ALA A 35 1.70 -3.95 22.03
C ALA A 35 2.08 -5.05 23.03
N LEU A 36 3.33 -5.52 23.03
CA LEU A 36 3.84 -6.51 23.99
C LEU A 36 3.85 -5.97 25.43
N ARG A 37 4.26 -4.71 25.64
CA ARG A 37 4.15 -4.05 26.96
C ARG A 37 2.70 -3.88 27.42
N GLY A 38 1.77 -3.73 26.48
CA GLY A 38 0.32 -3.75 26.76
C GLY A 38 -0.16 -5.13 27.21
N ALA A 39 0.26 -6.19 26.52
CA ALA A 39 -0.05 -7.57 26.86
C ALA A 39 0.57 -8.02 28.19
N GLU A 40 1.81 -7.61 28.50
CA GLU A 40 2.47 -7.89 29.78
C GLU A 40 1.80 -7.18 30.96
N ARG A 41 1.33 -5.94 30.79
CA ARG A 41 0.51 -5.26 31.81
C ARG A 41 -0.84 -5.95 32.03
N TYR A 42 -1.42 -6.52 30.98
CA TYR A 42 -2.67 -7.27 31.05
C TYR A 42 -2.48 -8.61 31.79
N LEU A 43 -1.38 -9.32 31.53
CA LEU A 43 -1.02 -10.57 32.23
C LEU A 43 -0.61 -10.33 33.69
N GLY A 44 0.08 -9.22 33.99
CA GLY A 44 0.43 -8.85 35.37
C GLY A 44 -0.80 -8.53 36.23
N ALA A 45 -1.83 -7.92 35.65
CA ALA A 45 -3.10 -7.64 36.34
C ALA A 45 -3.91 -8.89 36.71
N ILE A 46 -3.61 -10.06 36.11
CA ILE A 46 -4.28 -11.33 36.40
C ILE A 46 -3.65 -12.03 37.63
N GLN A 47 -2.41 -11.70 38.00
CA GLN A 47 -1.70 -12.33 39.14
C GLN A 47 -1.96 -11.67 40.49
N ASP A 48 -2.53 -10.45 40.54
CA ASP A 48 -2.82 -9.71 41.78
C ASP A 48 -4.20 -10.02 42.40
N VAL A 49 -5.02 -10.85 41.75
CA VAL A 49 -6.33 -11.26 42.30
C VAL A 49 -6.14 -12.46 43.23
N GLY A 50 -5.61 -12.20 44.42
CA GLY A 50 -5.45 -13.19 45.48
C GLY A 50 -6.78 -13.79 45.94
N VAL A 51 -6.92 -15.12 45.81
CA VAL A 51 -8.02 -15.89 46.39
C VAL A 51 -7.42 -17.03 47.23
N PRO A 52 -7.77 -17.18 48.53
CA PRO A 52 -7.14 -18.15 49.42
C PRO A 52 -7.63 -19.57 49.18
N PHE A 53 -6.70 -20.52 49.21
CA PHE A 53 -6.94 -21.96 49.02
C PHE A 53 -7.17 -22.63 50.39
N PRO A 54 -8.29 -23.35 50.63
CA PRO A 54 -8.40 -24.20 51.81
C PRO A 54 -7.75 -25.56 51.51
N LEU A 55 -6.84 -25.98 52.39
CA LEU A 55 -6.24 -27.31 52.40
C LEU A 55 -7.31 -28.38 52.72
N GLY A 56 -7.53 -29.32 51.79
CA GLY A 56 -8.40 -30.48 51.94
C GLY A 56 -7.65 -31.79 51.69
N ARG A 57 -7.78 -32.72 52.64
CA ARG A 57 -7.05 -33.99 52.81
C ARG A 57 -7.31 -35.01 51.69
N GLY A 58 -6.32 -35.88 51.47
CA GLY A 58 -6.33 -36.91 50.43
C GLY A 58 -7.06 -38.21 50.75
N GLN A 59 -7.29 -38.99 49.68
CA GLN A 59 -7.43 -40.46 49.61
C GLN A 59 -7.40 -40.80 48.11
N GLN A 60 -6.28 -41.32 47.60
CA GLN A 60 -6.00 -42.72 47.27
C GLN A 60 -6.85 -43.36 46.15
N GLY A 61 -6.13 -43.76 45.09
CA GLY A 61 -6.26 -45.09 44.47
C GLY A 61 -7.11 -45.20 43.21
N GLY A 62 -6.52 -45.59 42.08
CA GLY A 62 -7.29 -46.04 40.92
C GLY A 62 -6.52 -46.12 39.61
N ARG A 63 -5.80 -47.23 39.43
CA ARG A 63 -4.95 -47.57 38.29
C ARG A 63 -5.73 -47.66 36.96
N ILE A 64 -5.13 -47.11 35.92
CA ILE A 64 -5.54 -47.24 34.51
C ILE A 64 -5.12 -48.63 34.02
N THR A 65 -6.06 -49.42 33.50
CA THR A 65 -5.75 -50.50 32.57
C THR A 65 -6.78 -50.56 31.45
N SER A 66 -6.23 -50.72 30.25
CA SER A 66 -6.80 -51.06 28.94
C SER A 66 -8.10 -51.87 28.95
N THR A 67 -8.88 -51.83 27.85
CA THR A 67 -8.78 -52.81 26.73
C THR A 67 -9.87 -52.55 25.68
N SER A 68 -9.43 -52.59 24.41
CA SER A 68 -10.10 -52.99 23.16
C SER A 68 -11.50 -52.50 22.77
N CYS A 69 -11.53 -51.93 21.57
CA CYS A 69 -12.67 -51.97 20.64
C CYS A 69 -12.85 -53.39 20.06
N SER A 70 -14.10 -53.86 20.00
CA SER A 70 -14.57 -54.84 19.00
C SER A 70 -16.05 -54.60 18.73
N GLY A 71 -16.41 -54.53 17.44
CA GLY A 71 -17.68 -54.03 16.95
C GLY A 71 -18.86 -55.02 17.00
N GLY A 72 -20.04 -54.49 16.67
CA GLY A 72 -21.26 -55.23 16.42
C GLY A 72 -22.23 -54.36 15.60
N LYS A 73 -22.63 -54.87 14.43
CA LYS A 73 -23.63 -54.26 13.53
C LYS A 73 -25.04 -54.41 14.13
N GLY A 74 -25.91 -53.42 13.93
CA GLY A 74 -27.35 -53.57 14.19
C GLY A 74 -28.17 -52.31 13.91
N ALA A 75 -29.03 -52.42 12.90
CA ALA A 75 -30.03 -51.50 12.38
C ALA A 75 -30.72 -50.49 13.34
N GLY A 76 -31.11 -49.33 12.79
CA GLY A 76 -32.20 -48.52 13.32
C GLY A 76 -32.06 -47.02 13.06
N ASN A 77 -32.98 -46.46 12.27
CA ASN A 77 -33.10 -45.03 11.97
C ASN A 77 -33.25 -44.14 13.22
N VAL A 78 -32.98 -42.84 13.00
CA VAL A 78 -33.70 -41.64 13.50
C VAL A 78 -32.81 -40.63 14.25
N ALA A 79 -32.92 -39.37 13.80
CA ALA A 79 -32.52 -38.10 14.42
C ALA A 79 -31.02 -37.70 14.42
N ARG A 80 -30.64 -36.95 13.38
CA ARG A 80 -29.64 -35.89 13.49
C ARG A 80 -30.27 -34.71 14.26
N GLY A 81 -29.64 -34.28 15.35
CA GLY A 81 -30.12 -33.15 16.15
C GLY A 81 -29.08 -32.68 17.14
N LEU A 82 -28.11 -31.91 16.63
CA LEU A 82 -27.34 -30.85 17.29
C LEU A 82 -27.11 -30.98 18.81
N CYS A 83 -25.95 -31.52 19.19
CA CYS A 83 -25.33 -31.20 20.48
C CYS A 83 -24.91 -29.72 20.48
N SER A 84 -25.80 -28.84 20.97
CA SER A 84 -25.40 -27.56 21.53
C SER A 84 -24.89 -27.83 22.95
N TRP A 85 -23.61 -28.18 23.07
CA TRP A 85 -22.93 -28.14 24.36
C TRP A 85 -22.29 -26.76 24.47
N SER A 86 -23.02 -25.84 25.11
CA SER A 86 -22.45 -24.59 25.62
C SER A 86 -21.34 -24.93 26.61
N LEU A 87 -20.11 -24.94 26.12
CA LEU A 87 -18.89 -25.08 26.91
C LEU A 87 -18.57 -23.75 27.63
N HIS A 88 -19.48 -23.28 28.47
CA HIS A 88 -19.32 -22.08 29.30
C HIS A 88 -19.24 -22.44 30.79
N THR A 89 -18.52 -23.49 31.17
CA THR A 89 -18.18 -23.68 32.60
C THR A 89 -17.00 -24.63 32.76
N LEU A 90 -15.77 -24.12 32.68
CA LEU A 90 -14.59 -24.71 33.34
C LEU A 90 -13.33 -23.82 33.33
N LEU A 91 -13.50 -22.52 33.10
CA LEU A 91 -12.58 -21.49 33.58
C LEU A 91 -13.48 -20.43 34.22
N GLY A 92 -13.23 -20.09 35.49
CA GLY A 92 -14.01 -19.09 36.24
C GLY A 92 -13.76 -17.68 35.72
N ILE A 93 -14.20 -17.40 34.50
CA ILE A 93 -14.22 -16.05 33.92
C ILE A 93 -15.66 -15.57 34.10
N THR A 94 -15.88 -14.60 34.98
CA THR A 94 -17.21 -14.03 35.17
C THR A 94 -17.65 -13.33 33.88
N PRO A 95 -18.98 -13.20 33.61
CA PRO A 95 -19.46 -12.47 32.44
C PRO A 95 -18.88 -11.04 32.32
N GLN A 96 -18.56 -10.42 33.47
CA GLN A 96 -17.92 -9.10 33.55
C GLN A 96 -16.46 -9.13 33.07
N THR A 97 -15.69 -10.19 33.37
CA THR A 97 -14.31 -10.34 32.91
C THR A 97 -14.24 -10.58 31.40
N THR A 98 -15.14 -11.39 30.83
CA THR A 98 -15.21 -11.57 29.37
C THR A 98 -15.52 -10.25 28.65
N GLN A 99 -16.42 -9.44 29.20
CA GLN A 99 -16.78 -8.15 28.63
C GLN A 99 -15.64 -7.12 28.77
N GLN A 100 -14.86 -7.14 29.85
CA GLN A 100 -13.66 -6.30 30.01
C GLN A 100 -12.52 -6.67 29.05
N VAL A 101 -12.35 -7.95 28.71
CA VAL A 101 -11.36 -8.40 27.71
C VAL A 101 -11.74 -7.90 26.31
N LEU A 102 -13.00 -8.11 25.89
CA LEU A 102 -13.48 -7.69 24.57
C LEU A 102 -13.43 -6.17 24.39
N LEU A 103 -13.82 -5.40 25.43
CA LEU A 103 -13.71 -3.92 25.40
C LEU A 103 -12.25 -3.45 25.34
N GLY A 104 -11.32 -4.18 25.95
CA GLY A 104 -9.88 -3.91 25.86
C GLY A 104 -9.29 -4.22 24.48
N GLU A 105 -9.73 -5.30 23.84
CA GLU A 105 -9.34 -5.64 22.47
C GLU A 105 -9.83 -4.59 21.45
N GLU A 106 -11.08 -4.12 21.59
CA GLU A 106 -11.62 -3.03 20.76
C GLU A 106 -10.83 -1.73 20.92
N GLU A 107 -10.42 -1.36 22.14
CA GLU A 107 -9.57 -0.18 22.38
C GLU A 107 -8.18 -0.32 21.75
N ILE A 108 -7.57 -1.51 21.79
CA ILE A 108 -6.26 -1.78 21.19
C ILE A 108 -6.35 -1.67 19.67
N ILE A 109 -7.38 -2.28 19.07
CA ILE A 109 -7.64 -2.19 17.62
C ILE A 109 -7.88 -0.74 17.20
N GLN A 110 -8.65 0.04 17.97
CA GLN A 110 -8.89 1.46 17.67
C GLN A 110 -7.62 2.32 17.79
N ARG A 111 -6.75 2.04 18.77
CA ARG A 111 -5.46 2.74 18.92
C ARG A 111 -4.52 2.41 17.77
N GLU A 112 -4.46 1.14 17.37
CA GLU A 112 -3.66 0.70 16.23
C GLU A 112 -4.16 1.34 14.92
N GLN A 113 -5.47 1.33 14.67
CA GLN A 113 -6.09 2.02 13.53
C GLN A 113 -5.81 3.52 13.53
N ARG A 114 -5.83 4.18 14.70
CA ARG A 114 -5.50 5.60 14.84
C ARG A 114 -4.02 5.89 14.56
N CYS A 115 -3.12 5.02 15.01
CA CYS A 115 -1.68 5.12 14.74
C CYS A 115 -1.40 4.90 13.25
N LEU A 116 -2.00 3.86 12.63
CA LEU A 116 -1.90 3.61 11.19
C LEU A 116 -2.43 4.80 10.38
N GLY A 117 -3.60 5.34 10.75
CA GLY A 117 -4.17 6.51 10.09
C GLY A 117 -3.41 7.82 10.32
N ARG A 118 -2.54 7.91 11.35
CA ARG A 118 -1.60 9.02 11.54
C ARG A 118 -0.36 8.82 10.66
N ALA A 119 0.24 7.63 10.68
CA ALA A 119 1.39 7.30 9.85
C ALA A 119 1.10 7.44 8.34
N GLU A 120 -0.10 7.04 7.90
CA GLU A 120 -0.55 7.22 6.51
C GLU A 120 -0.69 8.70 6.14
N ARG A 121 -1.19 9.54 7.06
CA ARG A 121 -1.29 10.99 6.85
C ARG A 121 0.08 11.67 6.78
N GLU A 122 0.98 11.32 7.70
CA GLU A 122 2.35 11.85 7.71
C GLU A 122 3.12 11.48 6.44
N THR A 123 2.97 10.24 5.95
CA THR A 123 3.56 9.80 4.68
C THR A 123 2.99 10.58 3.48
N LYS A 124 1.69 10.90 3.52
CA LYS A 124 1.00 11.61 2.44
C LYS A 124 1.38 13.09 2.37
N GLU A 125 1.60 13.73 3.51
CA GLU A 125 2.09 15.12 3.59
C GLU A 125 3.51 15.26 3.04
N GLN A 126 4.36 14.24 3.21
CA GLN A 126 5.72 14.25 2.66
C GLN A 126 5.78 14.06 1.13
N GLN A 127 4.71 13.55 0.51
CA GLN A 127 4.65 13.30 -0.94
C GLN A 127 4.07 14.47 -1.76
N GLN A 128 3.72 15.59 -1.12
CA GLN A 128 3.08 16.69 -1.82
C GLN A 128 4.13 17.66 -2.40
N PHE A 129 4.38 17.55 -3.71
CA PHE A 129 5.21 18.49 -4.46
C PHE A 129 4.34 19.49 -5.23
N SER A 130 4.43 20.78 -4.90
CA SER A 130 3.64 21.84 -5.51
C SER A 130 4.35 22.52 -6.68
N ILE A 131 3.61 23.37 -7.42
CA ILE A 131 4.20 24.14 -8.51
C ILE A 131 5.14 25.23 -8.01
N ASP A 132 4.92 25.73 -6.79
CA ASP A 132 5.78 26.76 -6.20
C ASP A 132 7.09 26.14 -5.72
N ASP A 133 7.08 24.88 -5.29
CA ASP A 133 8.30 24.10 -5.03
C ASP A 133 9.13 23.95 -6.30
N LEU A 134 8.49 23.61 -7.44
CA LEU A 134 9.19 23.54 -8.73
C LEU A 134 9.84 24.87 -9.12
N LYS A 135 9.14 26.00 -8.92
CA LYS A 135 9.69 27.33 -9.22
C LYS A 135 10.85 27.70 -8.30
N ALA A 136 10.86 27.19 -7.06
CA ALA A 136 11.92 27.43 -6.09
C ALA A 136 13.18 26.58 -6.36
N GLN A 137 13.08 25.50 -7.14
CA GLN A 137 14.23 24.67 -7.51
C GLN A 137 15.26 25.44 -8.36
N PRO A 138 16.55 25.07 -8.29
CA PRO A 138 17.57 25.60 -9.17
C PRO A 138 17.17 25.44 -10.65
N ASN A 139 17.30 26.51 -11.43
CA ASN A 139 16.85 26.56 -12.84
C ASN A 139 15.38 26.16 -13.06
N GLN A 140 14.55 26.22 -12.01
CA GLN A 140 13.15 25.79 -11.99
C GLN A 140 12.96 24.37 -12.56
N THR A 141 13.93 23.50 -12.26
CA THR A 141 14.04 22.15 -12.82
C THR A 141 14.06 21.13 -11.68
N THR A 142 13.30 20.05 -11.83
CA THR A 142 13.29 18.92 -10.90
C THR A 142 13.25 17.60 -11.67
N PHE A 143 13.65 16.52 -11.00
CA PHE A 143 13.37 15.16 -11.46
C PHE A 143 11.94 14.75 -11.08
N TRP A 144 11.31 13.93 -11.92
CA TRP A 144 9.97 13.40 -11.73
C TRP A 144 10.02 11.91 -11.35
N ASP A 145 10.29 11.66 -10.07
CA ASP A 145 10.49 10.34 -9.47
C ASP A 145 9.18 9.72 -8.94
N GLY A 146 9.30 8.60 -8.21
CA GLY A 146 8.18 7.96 -7.50
C GLY A 146 7.15 7.24 -8.39
N VAL A 147 7.35 7.19 -9.71
CA VAL A 147 6.44 6.48 -10.62
C VAL A 147 6.63 4.96 -10.48
N ARG A 148 5.60 4.29 -9.92
CA ARG A 148 5.56 2.84 -9.69
C ARG A 148 4.45 2.10 -10.46
N ASN A 149 3.96 2.72 -11.53
CA ASN A 149 3.01 2.10 -12.45
C ASN A 149 3.72 1.80 -13.79
N TYR A 150 3.66 0.55 -14.26
CA TYR A 150 4.34 0.12 -15.49
C TYR A 150 3.89 0.88 -16.74
N GLN A 151 2.60 1.20 -16.85
CA GLN A 151 2.08 1.97 -17.98
C GLN A 151 2.59 3.41 -17.93
N ALA A 152 2.53 4.07 -16.76
CA ALA A 152 3.06 5.42 -16.58
C ALA A 152 4.56 5.48 -16.87
N ARG A 153 5.33 4.50 -16.40
CA ARG A 153 6.76 4.36 -16.70
C ARG A 153 7.02 4.27 -18.20
N ASN A 154 6.23 3.48 -18.93
CA ASN A 154 6.40 3.35 -20.37
C ASN A 154 6.14 4.68 -21.07
N PHE A 155 5.18 5.49 -20.59
CA PHE A 155 4.98 6.85 -21.09
C PHE A 155 6.15 7.78 -20.77
N LEU A 156 6.72 7.73 -19.56
CA LEU A 156 7.95 8.47 -19.25
C LEU A 156 9.09 8.12 -20.20
N ARG A 157 9.28 6.83 -20.51
CA ARG A 157 10.30 6.36 -21.46
C ARG A 157 10.04 6.80 -22.90
N ALA A 158 8.80 7.09 -23.25
CA ALA A 158 8.42 7.59 -24.58
C ALA A 158 8.60 9.11 -24.72
N MET A 159 8.76 9.85 -23.62
CA MET A 159 8.95 11.30 -23.64
C MET A 159 10.26 11.68 -24.31
N LYS A 160 10.26 12.86 -24.95
CA LYS A 160 11.39 13.41 -25.70
C LYS A 160 11.76 14.81 -25.22
N LEU A 161 13.04 15.16 -25.39
CA LEU A 161 13.54 16.49 -25.04
C LEU A 161 12.71 17.59 -25.71
N GLY A 162 12.34 18.60 -24.95
CA GLY A 162 11.57 19.75 -25.42
C GLY A 162 10.06 19.53 -25.50
N GLN A 163 9.56 18.30 -25.33
CA GLN A 163 8.11 18.06 -25.25
C GLN A 163 7.52 18.77 -24.04
N GLN A 164 6.31 19.33 -24.24
CA GLN A 164 5.57 20.01 -23.19
C GLN A 164 4.61 19.04 -22.48
N ALA A 165 4.35 19.32 -21.21
CA ALA A 165 3.38 18.60 -20.41
C ALA A 165 2.65 19.59 -19.49
N PHE A 166 1.43 19.23 -19.10
CA PHE A 166 0.69 19.97 -18.08
C PHE A 166 1.10 19.52 -16.68
N PHE A 167 1.34 20.47 -15.79
CA PHE A 167 1.48 20.22 -14.37
C PHE A 167 0.08 20.18 -13.74
N TYR A 168 -0.32 18.99 -13.28
CA TYR A 168 -1.63 18.73 -12.70
C TYR A 168 -1.53 18.59 -11.18
N HIS A 169 -2.29 19.39 -10.44
CA HIS A 169 -2.46 19.24 -9.00
C HIS A 169 -3.47 18.14 -8.71
N SER A 170 -2.97 17.04 -8.16
CA SER A 170 -3.78 15.91 -7.72
C SER A 170 -3.97 15.93 -6.20
N ASN A 171 -5.05 15.30 -5.73
CA ASN A 171 -5.29 15.05 -4.30
C ASN A 171 -5.24 16.32 -3.42
N CYS A 172 -5.66 17.46 -3.97
CA CYS A 172 -5.92 18.70 -3.25
C CYS A 172 -7.44 19.00 -3.21
N LYS A 173 -7.83 20.06 -2.49
CA LYS A 173 -9.25 20.49 -2.42
C LYS A 173 -9.81 20.82 -3.80
N GLU A 174 -8.99 21.43 -4.65
CA GLU A 174 -9.35 21.88 -5.99
C GLU A 174 -8.36 21.27 -7.00
N PRO A 175 -8.61 20.05 -7.51
CA PRO A 175 -7.73 19.42 -8.48
C PRO A 175 -7.87 20.04 -9.87
N GLY A 176 -6.77 20.16 -10.60
CA GLY A 176 -6.77 20.79 -11.92
C GLY A 176 -5.38 21.07 -12.47
N ILE A 177 -5.35 21.69 -13.66
CA ILE A 177 -4.12 22.09 -14.35
C ILE A 177 -3.74 23.50 -13.93
N VAL A 178 -2.46 23.68 -13.56
CA VAL A 178 -1.93 24.96 -13.02
C VAL A 178 -0.80 25.56 -13.85
N ALA A 179 -0.06 24.75 -14.59
CA ALA A 179 1.13 25.20 -15.30
C ALA A 179 1.50 24.30 -16.46
N ILE A 180 2.41 24.79 -17.29
CA ILE A 180 3.07 24.06 -18.36
C ILE A 180 4.53 23.86 -17.98
N VAL A 181 5.00 22.63 -18.14
CA VAL A 181 6.40 22.23 -17.99
C VAL A 181 6.91 21.65 -19.30
N LYS A 182 8.23 21.53 -19.43
CA LYS A 182 8.88 20.85 -20.56
C LYS A 182 9.87 19.81 -20.07
N ILE A 183 10.08 18.78 -20.86
CA ILE A 183 11.08 17.74 -20.58
C ILE A 183 12.46 18.27 -20.96
N VAL A 184 13.38 18.29 -19.99
CA VAL A 184 14.78 18.72 -20.20
C VAL A 184 15.78 17.57 -20.13
N LYS A 185 15.35 16.40 -19.64
CA LYS A 185 16.12 15.15 -19.70
C LYS A 185 15.20 13.96 -19.95
N GLU A 186 15.53 13.16 -20.97
CA GLU A 186 14.80 11.91 -21.26
C GLU A 186 14.96 10.88 -20.15
N ALA A 187 14.15 9.83 -20.21
CA ALA A 187 14.05 8.85 -19.15
C ALA A 187 15.39 8.20 -18.77
N TYR A 188 15.68 8.20 -17.48
CA TYR A 188 16.85 7.56 -16.88
C TYR A 188 16.45 6.81 -15.60
N PRO A 189 17.31 5.95 -15.02
CA PRO A 189 16.98 5.19 -13.83
C PRO A 189 16.59 6.08 -12.65
N ASP A 190 15.45 5.78 -12.03
CA ASP A 190 15.00 6.47 -10.81
C ASP A 190 15.88 6.06 -9.61
N HIS A 191 16.56 6.99 -8.96
CA HIS A 191 17.45 6.64 -7.84
C HIS A 191 16.68 6.23 -6.58
N THR A 192 15.44 6.71 -6.40
CA THR A 192 14.62 6.46 -5.19
C THR A 192 14.26 4.99 -5.06
N GLN A 193 14.18 4.26 -6.18
CA GLN A 193 13.85 2.84 -6.18
C GLN A 193 14.89 1.98 -5.44
N PHE A 194 16.11 2.49 -5.21
CA PHE A 194 17.20 1.78 -4.55
C PHE A 194 17.42 2.21 -3.09
N ASP A 195 16.81 3.31 -2.65
CA ASP A 195 16.99 3.82 -1.28
C ASP A 195 15.93 3.21 -0.37
N GLN A 196 16.36 2.39 0.60
CA GLN A 196 15.46 1.73 1.56
C GLN A 196 14.68 2.69 2.45
N LYS A 197 15.15 3.93 2.61
CA LYS A 197 14.48 4.95 3.42
C LYS A 197 13.43 5.71 2.63
N ASP A 198 13.46 5.61 1.31
CA ASP A 198 12.52 6.30 0.44
C ASP A 198 11.16 5.58 0.42
N PRO A 199 10.02 6.30 0.49
CA PRO A 199 8.69 5.70 0.39
C PRO A 199 8.46 4.87 -0.88
N HIS A 200 9.24 5.12 -1.93
CA HIS A 200 9.14 4.47 -3.22
C HIS A 200 10.24 3.42 -3.47
N TYR A 201 10.92 2.95 -2.42
CA TYR A 201 11.84 1.81 -2.48
C TYR A 201 11.22 0.57 -3.15
N ASP A 202 11.98 -0.10 -4.01
CA ASP A 202 11.58 -1.39 -4.59
C ASP A 202 12.72 -2.41 -4.44
N SER A 203 12.59 -3.31 -3.47
CA SER A 203 13.55 -4.38 -3.19
C SER A 203 13.79 -5.34 -4.36
N SER A 204 12.86 -5.38 -5.31
CA SER A 204 12.95 -6.24 -6.48
C SER A 204 13.64 -5.57 -7.67
N SER A 205 13.97 -4.28 -7.57
CA SER A 205 14.71 -3.54 -8.60
C SER A 205 16.21 -3.66 -8.39
N ARG A 206 16.94 -3.90 -9.49
CA ARG A 206 18.41 -4.10 -9.48
C ARG A 206 19.10 -2.96 -10.22
N LYS A 207 20.30 -2.57 -9.80
CA LYS A 207 21.04 -1.45 -10.41
C LYS A 207 21.47 -1.75 -11.85
N GLU A 208 21.68 -3.02 -12.17
CA GLU A 208 22.09 -3.48 -13.50
C GLU A 208 20.92 -3.43 -14.50
N ASN A 209 19.68 -3.55 -14.01
CA ASN A 209 18.47 -3.46 -14.84
C ASN A 209 17.34 -2.77 -14.05
N PRO A 210 17.39 -1.44 -13.92
CA PRO A 210 16.42 -0.66 -13.16
C PRO A 210 15.02 -0.81 -13.73
N LYS A 211 14.07 -1.19 -12.87
CA LYS A 211 12.66 -1.33 -13.24
C LYS A 211 12.00 0.01 -13.51
N TRP A 212 12.33 1.02 -12.72
CA TRP A 212 11.69 2.33 -12.72
C TRP A 212 12.56 3.39 -13.36
N SER A 213 11.90 4.37 -13.97
CA SER A 213 12.53 5.45 -14.70
C SER A 213 11.89 6.77 -14.32
N MET A 214 12.67 7.84 -14.33
CA MET A 214 12.25 9.22 -14.11
C MET A 214 12.78 10.11 -15.23
N VAL A 215 12.26 11.32 -15.33
CA VAL A 215 12.66 12.35 -16.31
C VAL A 215 12.95 13.65 -15.56
N ASP A 216 13.67 14.58 -16.17
CA ASP A 216 13.78 15.93 -15.61
C ASP A 216 12.81 16.87 -16.33
N VAL A 217 12.08 17.64 -15.55
CA VAL A 217 11.10 18.63 -16.04
C VAL A 217 11.52 20.02 -15.60
N GLN A 218 11.35 20.99 -16.50
CA GLN A 218 11.58 22.40 -16.23
C GLN A 218 10.28 23.18 -16.35
N PHE A 219 10.05 24.09 -15.41
CA PHE A 219 8.96 25.05 -15.48
C PHE A 219 9.05 25.91 -16.74
N VAL A 220 7.91 26.10 -17.43
CA VAL A 220 7.83 27.02 -18.58
C VAL A 220 7.03 28.25 -18.19
N ARG A 221 5.77 28.07 -17.79
CA ARG A 221 4.88 29.15 -17.38
C ARG A 221 3.69 28.60 -16.59
N MET A 222 3.04 29.48 -15.82
CA MET A 222 1.70 29.20 -15.28
C MET A 222 0.67 29.24 -16.40
N THR A 223 -0.47 28.59 -16.18
CA THR A 223 -1.65 28.86 -17.01
C THR A 223 -2.22 30.26 -16.66
N LYS A 224 -2.83 30.97 -17.62
CA LYS A 224 -3.42 32.31 -17.45
C LYS A 224 -4.52 32.29 -16.39
N ARG A 225 -5.20 31.16 -16.27
CA ARG A 225 -6.11 30.85 -15.17
C ARG A 225 -5.96 29.39 -14.77
N PHE A 226 -6.42 29.07 -13.57
CA PHE A 226 -6.57 27.69 -13.13
C PHE A 226 -7.64 26.99 -13.96
N ILE A 227 -7.36 25.76 -14.41
CA ILE A 227 -8.30 24.94 -15.18
C ILE A 227 -8.72 23.77 -14.29
N PRO A 228 -9.88 23.87 -13.59
CA PRO A 228 -10.32 22.86 -12.65
C PRO A 228 -10.75 21.57 -13.34
N LEU A 229 -10.57 20.43 -12.65
CA LEU A 229 -10.97 19.11 -13.15
C LEU A 229 -12.46 19.05 -13.52
N SER A 230 -13.32 19.77 -12.78
CA SER A 230 -14.76 19.83 -13.04
C SER A 230 -15.07 20.39 -14.43
N GLU A 231 -14.36 21.44 -14.85
CA GLU A 231 -14.53 22.07 -16.16
C GLU A 231 -14.08 21.13 -17.28
N ILE A 232 -12.88 20.55 -17.16
CA ILE A 232 -12.36 19.58 -18.13
C ILE A 232 -13.32 18.38 -18.24
N LYS A 233 -13.91 17.94 -17.12
CA LYS A 233 -14.88 16.85 -17.09
C LYS A 233 -16.19 17.19 -17.82
N SER A 234 -16.70 18.41 -17.66
CA SER A 234 -17.88 18.88 -18.38
C SER A 234 -17.66 18.85 -19.89
N HIS A 235 -16.52 19.37 -20.36
CA HIS A 235 -16.17 19.32 -21.78
C HIS A 235 -15.95 17.88 -22.28
N HIS A 236 -15.31 17.02 -21.48
CA HIS A 236 -15.17 15.60 -21.82
C HIS A 236 -16.54 14.92 -22.03
N LEU A 237 -17.51 15.16 -21.14
CA LEU A 237 -18.85 14.57 -21.24
C LEU A 237 -19.61 15.08 -22.47
N ALA A 238 -19.53 16.38 -22.77
CA ALA A 238 -20.13 16.96 -23.97
C ALA A 238 -19.48 16.38 -25.24
N HIS A 239 -18.15 16.38 -25.32
CA HIS A 239 -17.41 15.85 -26.46
C HIS A 239 -17.61 14.35 -26.67
N LYS A 240 -17.92 13.60 -25.62
CA LYS A 240 -18.23 12.17 -25.73
C LYS A 240 -19.55 11.92 -26.46
N ALA A 241 -20.51 12.85 -26.40
CA ALA A 241 -21.76 12.78 -27.15
C ALA A 241 -21.59 13.32 -28.58
N ASP A 242 -20.94 14.48 -28.73
CA ASP A 242 -20.93 15.24 -29.99
C ASP A 242 -19.68 15.00 -30.86
N GLY A 243 -18.69 14.25 -30.35
CA GLY A 243 -17.49 13.87 -31.10
C GLY A 243 -16.31 14.84 -31.01
N GLY A 244 -16.19 15.64 -29.95
CA GLY A 244 -15.14 16.65 -29.78
C GLY A 244 -13.74 16.13 -29.35
N PRO A 245 -12.76 17.04 -29.19
CA PRO A 245 -11.34 16.68 -28.98
C PRO A 245 -11.10 15.90 -27.68
N LEU A 246 -11.83 16.25 -26.60
CA LEU A 246 -11.64 15.59 -25.29
C LEU A 246 -12.39 14.25 -25.13
N LYS A 247 -13.07 13.74 -26.17
CA LYS A 247 -13.95 12.56 -26.05
C LYS A 247 -13.27 11.31 -25.49
N ASN A 248 -11.96 11.15 -25.76
CA ASN A 248 -11.16 9.99 -25.36
C ASN A 248 -10.07 10.32 -24.33
N MET A 249 -10.12 11.51 -23.73
CA MET A 249 -9.07 12.01 -22.84
C MET A 249 -8.74 11.00 -21.74
N MET A 250 -7.44 10.67 -21.63
CA MET A 250 -6.96 9.63 -20.72
C MET A 250 -7.23 9.95 -19.25
N LEU A 251 -7.40 11.22 -18.90
CA LEU A 251 -7.70 11.69 -17.56
C LEU A 251 -8.97 11.08 -17.00
N PHE A 252 -9.99 10.85 -17.84
CA PHE A 252 -11.27 10.29 -17.43
C PHE A 252 -11.42 8.80 -17.76
N THR A 253 -10.72 8.31 -18.79
CA THR A 253 -10.77 6.89 -19.17
C THR A 253 -9.85 6.02 -18.30
N ARG A 254 -8.78 6.59 -17.72
CA ARG A 254 -7.79 5.91 -16.87
C ARG A 254 -7.49 6.70 -15.60
N GLN A 255 -8.41 6.66 -14.64
CA GLN A 255 -8.42 7.50 -13.42
C GLN A 255 -7.22 7.32 -12.47
N ARG A 256 -6.49 6.20 -12.53
CA ARG A 256 -5.39 5.88 -11.59
C ARG A 256 -4.00 5.95 -12.23
N LEU A 257 -3.87 6.71 -13.32
CA LEU A 257 -2.64 6.83 -14.08
C LEU A 257 -2.06 8.24 -13.91
N SER A 258 -0.87 8.36 -13.31
CA SER A 258 -0.25 9.66 -13.01
C SER A 258 0.40 10.33 -14.22
N ILE A 259 0.87 9.55 -15.19
CA ILE A 259 1.50 10.05 -16.42
C ILE A 259 0.65 9.60 -17.60
N GLN A 260 0.16 10.57 -18.36
CA GLN A 260 -0.80 10.31 -19.43
C GLN A 260 -0.36 11.06 -20.68
N PRO A 261 -0.33 10.39 -21.85
CA PRO A 261 -0.17 11.10 -23.10
C PRO A 261 -1.45 11.89 -23.41
N LEU A 262 -1.27 13.04 -24.04
CA LEU A 262 -2.34 13.81 -24.66
C LEU A 262 -2.10 13.85 -26.17
N THR A 263 -3.17 13.84 -26.95
CA THR A 263 -3.08 14.17 -28.37
C THR A 263 -2.87 15.67 -28.55
N GLN A 264 -2.43 16.09 -29.74
CA GLN A 264 -2.30 17.51 -30.05
C GLN A 264 -3.65 18.24 -29.93
N GLU A 265 -4.74 17.60 -30.39
CA GLU A 265 -6.09 18.15 -30.28
C GLU A 265 -6.53 18.36 -28.83
N GLU A 266 -6.24 17.40 -27.95
CA GLU A 266 -6.55 17.51 -26.53
C GLU A 266 -5.72 18.62 -25.87
N PHE A 267 -4.43 18.70 -26.21
CA PHE A 267 -3.52 19.71 -25.68
C PHE A 267 -3.95 21.12 -26.10
N ASP A 268 -4.21 21.33 -27.38
CA ASP A 268 -4.62 22.63 -27.93
C ASP A 268 -5.99 23.06 -27.38
N PHE A 269 -6.91 22.13 -27.17
CA PHE A 269 -8.20 22.44 -26.55
C PHE A 269 -8.05 22.87 -25.09
N VAL A 270 -7.19 22.21 -24.31
CA VAL A 270 -6.92 22.66 -22.92
C VAL A 270 -6.28 24.05 -22.91
N LEU A 271 -5.42 24.35 -23.89
CA LEU A 271 -4.88 25.70 -24.06
C LEU A 271 -5.94 26.72 -24.50
N SER A 272 -6.96 26.35 -25.27
CA SER A 272 -8.03 27.29 -25.62
C SER A 272 -8.88 27.68 -24.41
N LEU A 273 -9.11 26.75 -23.47
CA LEU A 273 -9.81 27.04 -22.21
C LEU A 273 -9.09 28.14 -21.41
N GLU A 274 -7.76 28.20 -21.49
CA GLU A 274 -6.95 29.21 -20.81
C GLU A 274 -7.34 30.66 -21.20
N GLU A 275 -7.81 30.89 -22.43
CA GLU A 275 -8.22 32.20 -22.94
C GLU A 275 -9.68 32.56 -22.62
N GLU A 276 -10.49 31.55 -22.30
CA GLU A 276 -11.91 31.72 -22.02
C GLU A 276 -12.15 32.22 -20.59
N LYS A 277 -13.19 33.05 -20.41
CA LYS A 277 -13.58 33.50 -19.08
C LYS A 277 -14.18 32.31 -18.31
N PRO A 278 -13.85 32.15 -17.01
CA PRO A 278 -14.47 31.12 -16.17
C PRO A 278 -15.99 31.25 -16.21
N HIS A 279 -16.69 30.13 -16.38
CA HIS A 279 -18.15 30.03 -16.31
C HIS A 279 -18.65 29.92 -14.87
#